data_AF-A0AAV6XB75-F1
#
_entry.id   AF-A0AAV6XB75-F1
#
_cell.length_a   1.000
_cell.length_b   1.000
_cell.length_c   1.000
_cell.angle_alpha   90.00
_cell.angle_beta   90.00
_cell.angle_gamma   90.00
#
_symmetry.space_group_name_H-M   'P 1'
#
loop_
_entity.id
_entity.type
_entity.pdbx_description
1 polymer ?
#
loop_
_entity_poly.entity_id
_entity_poly.type
_entity_poly.pdbx_seq_one_letter_code
_entity_poly.pdbx_strand_id
1 'polypeptide(L)'
;MAATTTIMMQKIPNFHHFPELTQTQKIHFQFTKKPINNQAPLNNKHSRCYNINNSGNYFPVTSSNIETSEINHGKLRKMVREFDPKIAIEEAWTPPSSWYTDPDFYSLELNQVFYKGWHPVGYTEQIKEPRDFFTGRLGSIEYVVSRDEKGTLYAFHNVCRHHASLLASGTGKKSCFVCPYHGWTYGLDGSLVKATRITGIKNFKVNEMGLIPLKVAIWGPFVLINFEGGVVPKEGIVDANVVGYEWLGSTAEIVSANGIDTSLDYVCRRVYTLECNWKVFCDNYLDGGYHVSYAHKGLASGLQLDSYSTKLTVYTFSPIAKMYERVSIQSCGGNSKSREEEFDRLGSKASYAFVYPNFMINRYGPWMDTNLVLPLGPRKCQVIFDYFLDPSLKGDTSFIEKSLEDSETVQEEDISLCKAVQRGLDSPAYNVGRYSPSVEMAMHHFHCLLHQNLSF
;
A
#
# COMPACT_ATOMS: atom_id res chain seq x y z
N MET A 1 -59.45 -30.88 -28.62
CA MET A 1 -59.09 -30.59 -27.22
C MET A 1 -58.09 -29.45 -27.19
N ALA A 2 -58.56 -28.23 -26.99
CA ALA A 2 -57.72 -27.06 -26.75
C ALA A 2 -58.60 -26.09 -25.96
N ALA A 3 -58.27 -25.87 -24.69
CA ALA A 3 -58.97 -24.94 -23.81
C ALA A 3 -58.04 -23.76 -23.52
N THR A 4 -58.53 -22.59 -23.90
CA THR A 4 -58.02 -21.26 -23.62
C THR A 4 -58.12 -20.97 -22.12
N THR A 5 -57.09 -20.36 -21.51
CA THR A 5 -57.27 -19.62 -20.25
C THR A 5 -56.32 -18.43 -20.22
N THR A 6 -56.92 -17.24 -20.32
CA THR A 6 -56.34 -15.93 -20.04
C THR A 6 -56.38 -15.71 -18.52
N ILE A 7 -55.27 -15.31 -17.88
CA ILE A 7 -55.29 -14.71 -16.53
C ILE A 7 -54.38 -13.48 -16.51
N MET A 8 -54.90 -12.49 -15.78
CA MET A 8 -54.61 -11.07 -15.72
C MET A 8 -53.22 -10.66 -15.25
N MET A 9 -52.82 -9.47 -15.71
CA MET A 9 -51.84 -8.60 -15.05
C MET A 9 -52.15 -8.39 -13.57
N GLN A 10 -51.17 -8.62 -12.71
CA GLN A 10 -51.05 -7.92 -11.43
C GLN A 10 -49.73 -7.15 -11.41
N LYS A 11 -49.86 -5.82 -11.39
CA LYS A 11 -48.78 -4.88 -11.06
C LYS A 11 -48.39 -5.09 -9.61
N ILE A 12 -47.12 -5.39 -9.36
CA ILE A 12 -46.55 -5.38 -8.00
C ILE A 12 -45.97 -3.96 -7.75
N PRO A 13 -46.15 -3.38 -6.55
CA PRO A 13 -46.04 -1.94 -6.33
C PRO A 13 -44.61 -1.42 -6.26
N ASN A 14 -44.41 -0.21 -6.78
CA ASN A 14 -43.25 0.63 -6.52
C ASN A 14 -43.11 0.91 -5.02
N PHE A 15 -42.03 0.43 -4.39
CA PHE A 15 -41.58 0.94 -3.10
C PHE A 15 -40.63 2.12 -3.31
N HIS A 16 -41.21 3.31 -3.47
CA HIS A 16 -40.52 4.56 -3.14
C HIS A 16 -40.98 5.01 -1.76
N HIS A 17 -40.10 4.90 -0.76
CA HIS A 17 -39.89 5.91 0.28
C HIS A 17 -38.80 5.44 1.25
N PHE A 18 -37.59 5.96 1.04
CA PHE A 18 -36.63 6.19 2.12
C PHE A 18 -36.28 7.68 2.09
N PRO A 19 -36.18 8.35 3.25
CA PRO A 19 -35.98 9.79 3.33
C PRO A 19 -34.58 10.18 2.82
N GLU A 20 -34.55 11.25 2.02
CA GLU A 20 -33.34 11.94 1.59
C GLU A 20 -32.53 12.41 2.80
N LEU A 21 -31.30 11.91 2.95
CA LEU A 21 -30.28 12.57 3.76
C LEU A 21 -29.51 13.51 2.83
N THR A 22 -30.02 14.73 2.70
CA THR A 22 -29.31 15.86 2.11
C THR A 22 -28.43 16.50 3.18
N GLN A 23 -27.10 16.34 3.09
CA GLN A 23 -26.10 17.40 3.32
C GLN A 23 -24.68 16.84 3.17
N THR A 24 -24.15 16.89 1.95
CA THR A 24 -22.70 16.89 1.73
C THR A 24 -22.20 18.28 2.11
N GLN A 25 -21.61 18.42 3.29
CA GLN A 25 -20.88 19.65 3.64
C GLN A 25 -19.62 19.73 2.77
N LYS A 26 -19.71 20.47 1.66
CA LYS A 26 -18.54 20.99 0.95
C LYS A 26 -17.87 22.02 1.86
N ILE A 27 -16.76 21.67 2.50
CA ILE A 27 -15.91 22.64 3.19
C ILE A 27 -15.14 23.41 2.12
N HIS A 28 -15.64 24.61 1.78
CA HIS A 28 -14.90 25.61 1.02
C HIS A 28 -13.89 26.31 1.94
N PHE A 29 -12.60 26.04 1.77
CA PHE A 29 -11.56 26.88 2.35
C PHE A 29 -11.43 28.17 1.52
N GLN A 30 -12.12 29.23 1.96
CA GLN A 30 -11.83 30.60 1.49
C GLN A 30 -10.56 31.11 2.16
N PHE A 31 -9.48 31.21 1.40
CA PHE A 31 -8.27 31.90 1.82
C PHE A 31 -8.50 33.42 1.77
N THR A 32 -8.83 34.04 2.90
CA THR A 32 -8.74 35.50 3.04
C THR A 32 -7.30 35.90 3.33
N LYS A 33 -6.61 36.46 2.34
CA LYS A 33 -5.35 37.18 2.52
C LYS A 33 -5.59 38.43 3.36
N LYS A 34 -4.95 38.54 4.53
CA LYS A 34 -4.66 39.82 5.18
C LYS A 34 -3.14 40.00 5.30
N PRO A 35 -2.59 41.17 4.97
CA PRO A 35 -1.15 41.42 5.03
C PRO A 35 -0.74 41.69 6.49
N ILE A 36 0.35 41.07 6.94
CA ILE A 36 1.04 41.48 8.17
C ILE A 36 2.38 42.05 7.75
N ASN A 37 2.48 43.37 7.87
CA ASN A 37 3.71 44.14 7.82
C ASN A 37 4.24 44.21 9.26
N ASN A 38 5.48 43.80 9.51
CA ASN A 38 6.41 44.54 10.36
C ASN A 38 7.80 43.89 10.41
N GLN A 39 8.79 44.72 10.09
CA GLN A 39 10.23 44.53 10.16
C GLN A 39 10.72 44.53 11.62
N ALA A 40 11.71 43.69 11.94
CA ALA A 40 12.83 43.97 12.86
C ALA A 40 13.86 42.82 12.80
N PRO A 41 15.16 43.07 13.10
CA PRO A 41 16.27 42.51 12.32
C PRO A 41 16.84 41.17 12.81
N LEU A 42 17.28 40.36 11.84
CA LEU A 42 18.04 39.13 12.04
C LEU A 42 19.50 39.45 12.38
N ASN A 43 19.91 39.08 13.60
CA ASN A 43 21.31 39.06 14.00
C ASN A 43 21.94 37.71 13.59
N ASN A 44 22.88 37.78 12.64
CA ASN A 44 23.68 36.65 12.18
C ASN A 44 24.62 36.14 13.30
N LYS A 45 24.47 34.89 13.72
CA LYS A 45 25.57 34.11 14.29
C LYS A 45 25.58 32.72 13.69
N HIS A 46 26.50 32.52 12.76
CA HIS A 46 26.93 31.21 12.27
C HIS A 46 27.47 30.38 13.44
N SER A 47 26.84 29.25 13.74
CA SER A 47 27.43 28.18 14.56
C SER A 47 27.90 27.06 13.63
N ARG A 48 29.24 26.89 13.57
CA ARG A 48 29.92 25.80 12.85
C ARG A 48 29.50 24.45 13.44
N CYS A 49 29.03 23.53 12.60
CA CYS A 49 28.83 22.13 12.94
C CYS A 49 30.19 21.40 12.94
N TYR A 50 30.56 20.82 14.09
CA TYR A 50 31.68 19.88 14.18
C TYR A 50 31.16 18.46 13.93
N ASN A 51 31.74 17.77 12.95
CA ASN A 51 31.59 16.32 12.76
C ASN A 51 32.37 15.60 13.88
N ILE A 52 31.69 14.78 14.67
CA ILE A 52 32.35 13.84 15.60
C ILE A 52 31.78 12.45 15.35
N ASN A 53 32.64 11.55 14.88
CA ASN A 53 32.39 10.11 14.76
C ASN A 53 32.09 9.53 16.15
N ASN A 54 31.00 8.77 16.30
CA ASN A 54 30.78 8.02 17.54
C ASN A 54 30.02 6.73 17.30
N SER A 55 30.61 5.61 17.74
CA SER A 55 30.00 4.29 17.87
C SER A 55 29.14 4.26 19.14
N GLY A 56 27.82 4.23 18.97
CA GLY A 56 26.88 4.18 20.09
C GLY A 56 26.12 2.86 20.04
N ASN A 57 26.23 2.07 21.11
CA ASN A 57 25.41 0.90 21.33
C ASN A 57 23.94 1.33 21.45
N TYR A 58 23.12 0.94 20.50
CA TYR A 58 21.67 1.08 20.60
C TYR A 58 21.21 0.22 21.77
N PHE A 59 20.50 0.81 22.74
CA PHE A 59 19.69 0.01 23.65
C PHE A 59 18.68 -0.74 22.78
N PRO A 60 18.61 -2.08 22.83
CA PRO A 60 17.57 -2.78 22.12
C PRO A 60 16.26 -2.21 22.63
N VAL A 61 15.44 -1.72 21.69
CA VAL A 61 14.01 -1.66 21.92
C VAL A 61 13.64 -3.12 22.11
N THR A 62 13.63 -3.59 23.35
CA THR A 62 12.91 -4.80 23.69
C THR A 62 11.53 -4.56 23.13
N SER A 63 11.10 -5.42 22.21
CA SER A 63 9.69 -5.57 21.89
C SER A 63 8.97 -5.55 23.22
N SER A 64 8.37 -4.41 23.56
CA SER A 64 7.58 -4.33 24.77
C SER A 64 6.56 -5.43 24.58
N ASN A 65 6.59 -6.43 25.46
CA ASN A 65 5.48 -7.34 25.62
C ASN A 65 4.30 -6.44 25.96
N ILE A 66 3.62 -5.98 24.92
CA ILE A 66 2.27 -5.48 25.03
C ILE A 66 1.55 -6.73 25.50
N GLU A 67 1.17 -6.76 26.78
CA GLU A 67 0.07 -7.60 27.24
C GLU A 67 -1.16 -7.14 26.46
N THR A 68 -1.21 -7.59 25.21
CA THR A 68 -2.39 -7.63 24.37
C THR A 68 -3.35 -8.54 25.13
N SER A 69 -4.61 -8.12 25.25
CA SER A 69 -5.72 -8.99 25.67
C SER A 69 -5.44 -10.40 25.20
N GLU A 70 -5.20 -11.36 26.12
CA GLU A 70 -4.54 -12.64 25.82
C GLU A 70 -4.85 -13.12 24.41
N ILE A 71 -3.95 -12.82 23.46
CA ILE A 71 -4.13 -13.27 22.09
C ILE A 71 -4.13 -14.78 22.22
N ASN A 72 -5.29 -15.39 21.97
CA ASN A 72 -5.43 -16.82 22.12
C ASN A 72 -4.70 -17.48 20.96
N HIS A 73 -3.38 -17.67 21.13
CA HIS A 73 -2.52 -18.28 20.14
C HIS A 73 -3.02 -19.68 19.76
N GLY A 74 -3.77 -20.36 20.63
CA GLY A 74 -4.48 -21.60 20.31
C GLY A 74 -5.57 -21.39 19.25
N LYS A 75 -6.46 -20.40 19.46
CA LYS A 75 -7.50 -19.99 18.49
C LYS A 75 -6.88 -19.59 17.16
N LEU A 76 -5.88 -18.70 17.15
CA LEU A 76 -5.24 -18.25 15.92
C LEU A 76 -4.56 -19.37 15.15
N ARG A 77 -3.80 -20.25 15.84
CA ARG A 77 -3.20 -21.43 15.18
C ARG A 77 -4.25 -22.35 14.59
N LYS A 78 -5.41 -22.51 15.24
CA LYS A 78 -6.52 -23.28 14.68
C LYS A 78 -7.06 -22.61 13.40
N MET A 79 -7.29 -21.30 13.42
CA MET A 79 -7.77 -20.54 12.25
C MET A 79 -6.79 -20.60 11.07
N VAL A 80 -5.49 -20.49 11.31
CA VAL A 80 -4.48 -20.59 10.23
C VAL A 80 -4.51 -21.98 9.59
N ARG A 81 -4.67 -23.05 10.39
CA ARG A 81 -4.72 -24.45 9.93
C ARG A 81 -5.99 -24.83 9.17
N GLU A 82 -7.02 -23.99 9.18
CA GLU A 82 -8.26 -24.23 8.41
C GLU A 82 -8.04 -24.06 6.90
N PHE A 83 -6.95 -23.42 6.49
CA PHE A 83 -6.47 -23.38 5.12
C PHE A 83 -5.22 -24.28 4.99
N ASP A 84 -5.20 -25.19 4.02
CA ASP A 84 -4.04 -26.06 3.74
C ASP A 84 -3.40 -25.68 2.40
N PRO A 85 -2.22 -25.03 2.39
CA PRO A 85 -1.55 -24.60 1.15
C PRO A 85 -0.99 -25.77 0.32
N LYS A 86 -1.06 -27.02 0.83
CA LYS A 86 -0.58 -28.21 0.12
C LYS A 86 -1.61 -28.79 -0.82
N ILE A 87 -2.89 -28.45 -0.64
CA ILE A 87 -3.97 -28.90 -1.51
C ILE A 87 -3.83 -28.17 -2.86
N ALA A 88 -3.87 -28.93 -3.96
CA ALA A 88 -3.80 -28.34 -5.30
C ALA A 88 -5.06 -27.50 -5.56
N ILE A 89 -4.94 -26.45 -6.38
CA ILE A 89 -6.02 -25.46 -6.58
C ILE A 89 -7.34 -26.09 -7.05
N GLU A 90 -7.27 -27.19 -7.81
CA GLU A 90 -8.41 -27.98 -8.29
C GLU A 90 -9.24 -28.56 -7.14
N GLU A 91 -8.61 -28.80 -6.00
CA GLU A 91 -9.21 -29.39 -4.80
C GLU A 91 -9.31 -28.40 -3.62
N ALA A 92 -8.64 -27.25 -3.71
CA ALA A 92 -8.49 -26.29 -2.63
C ALA A 92 -9.76 -25.48 -2.35
N TRP A 93 -9.84 -25.00 -1.12
CA TRP A 93 -10.85 -24.05 -0.65
C TRP A 93 -10.18 -22.71 -0.37
N THR A 94 -10.92 -21.60 -0.51
CA THR A 94 -10.44 -20.29 -0.06
C THR A 94 -10.21 -20.30 1.45
N PRO A 95 -9.41 -19.36 2.00
CA PRO A 95 -9.31 -19.22 3.44
C PRO A 95 -10.69 -19.01 4.09
N PRO A 96 -10.86 -19.43 5.34
CA PRO A 96 -12.13 -19.28 6.03
C PRO A 96 -12.47 -17.80 6.23
N SER A 97 -13.76 -17.50 6.23
CA SER A 97 -14.33 -16.17 6.46
C SER A 97 -13.74 -15.47 7.70
N SER A 98 -13.33 -16.25 8.71
CA SER A 98 -12.68 -15.78 9.93
C SER A 98 -11.36 -15.04 9.67
N TRP A 99 -10.62 -15.36 8.61
CA TRP A 99 -9.42 -14.59 8.21
C TRP A 99 -9.76 -13.14 7.82
N TYR A 100 -10.97 -12.90 7.33
CA TYR A 100 -11.42 -11.60 6.84
C TYR A 100 -12.21 -10.81 7.89
N THR A 101 -12.69 -11.47 8.94
CA THR A 101 -13.71 -10.90 9.85
C THR A 101 -13.25 -10.82 11.30
N ASP A 102 -12.28 -11.65 11.72
CA ASP A 102 -11.82 -11.73 13.11
C ASP A 102 -10.77 -10.65 13.44
N PRO A 103 -10.99 -9.80 14.46
CA PRO A 103 -10.03 -8.77 14.87
C PRO A 103 -8.69 -9.30 15.38
N ASP A 104 -8.65 -10.49 15.99
CA ASP A 104 -7.40 -11.09 16.46
C ASP A 104 -6.52 -11.48 15.27
N PHE A 105 -7.16 -11.92 14.18
CA PHE A 105 -6.46 -12.27 12.95
C PHE A 105 -5.85 -11.04 12.27
N TYR A 106 -6.55 -9.91 12.25
CA TYR A 106 -5.97 -8.64 11.79
C TYR A 106 -4.71 -8.26 12.57
N SER A 107 -4.73 -8.45 13.90
CA SER A 107 -3.56 -8.17 14.74
C SER A 107 -2.40 -9.13 14.43
N LEU A 108 -2.69 -10.40 14.15
CA LEU A 108 -1.70 -11.38 13.69
C LEU A 108 -1.09 -10.95 12.35
N GLU A 109 -1.91 -10.53 11.38
CA GLU A 109 -1.46 -10.08 10.06
C GLU A 109 -0.53 -8.87 10.17
N LEU A 110 -0.86 -7.88 10.99
CA LEU A 110 0.03 -6.74 11.21
C LEU A 110 1.42 -7.19 11.64
N ASN A 111 1.52 -8.10 12.61
CA ASN A 111 2.79 -8.56 13.16
C ASN A 111 3.57 -9.51 12.23
N GLN A 112 2.88 -10.41 11.54
CA GLN A 112 3.53 -11.47 10.75
C GLN A 112 3.70 -11.12 9.27
N VAL A 113 2.96 -10.12 8.77
CA VAL A 113 2.94 -9.74 7.36
C VAL A 113 3.43 -8.31 7.17
N PHE A 114 2.80 -7.32 7.82
CA PHE A 114 3.04 -5.91 7.52
C PHE A 114 4.22 -5.27 8.26
N TYR A 115 4.62 -5.81 9.41
CA TYR A 115 5.78 -5.32 10.15
C TYR A 115 7.07 -6.06 9.78
N LYS A 116 7.08 -6.75 8.64
CA LYS A 116 8.21 -7.55 8.17
C LYS A 116 8.50 -7.27 6.71
N GLY A 117 9.78 -7.21 6.37
CA GLY A 117 10.22 -7.00 4.98
C GLY A 117 9.96 -5.59 4.47
N TRP A 118 10.22 -5.40 3.18
CA TRP A 118 10.10 -4.12 2.48
C TRP A 118 8.66 -3.85 2.06
N HIS A 119 8.19 -2.62 2.31
CA HIS A 119 6.89 -2.11 1.88
C HIS A 119 7.04 -0.77 1.17
N PRO A 120 6.35 -0.56 0.04
CA PRO A 120 6.23 0.75 -0.56
C PRO A 120 5.41 1.67 0.32
N VAL A 121 5.91 2.89 0.52
CA VAL A 121 5.32 3.91 1.41
C VAL A 121 5.13 5.27 0.76
N GLY A 122 5.67 5.45 -0.46
CA GLY A 122 5.63 6.69 -1.20
C GLY A 122 6.32 6.57 -2.55
N TYR A 123 6.43 7.69 -3.26
CA TYR A 123 7.09 7.80 -4.55
C TYR A 123 8.23 8.83 -4.51
N THR A 124 9.20 8.69 -5.42
CA THR A 124 10.45 9.47 -5.40
C THR A 124 10.23 10.99 -5.49
N GLU A 125 9.23 11.45 -6.25
CA GLU A 125 8.92 12.89 -6.36
C GLU A 125 8.43 13.52 -5.04
N GLN A 126 7.96 12.74 -4.05
CA GLN A 126 7.63 13.26 -2.70
C GLN A 126 8.87 13.64 -1.89
N ILE A 127 10.05 13.15 -2.31
CA ILE A 127 11.29 13.21 -1.54
C ILE A 127 12.49 13.49 -2.46
N LYS A 128 12.29 14.30 -3.50
CA LYS A 128 13.27 14.56 -4.54
C LYS A 128 14.40 15.47 -4.07
N GLU A 129 14.04 16.57 -3.44
CA GLU A 129 14.94 17.66 -3.12
C GLU A 129 15.46 17.56 -1.68
N PRO A 130 16.66 18.09 -1.38
CA PRO A 130 17.10 18.27 0.00
C PRO A 130 16.04 18.97 0.84
N ARG A 131 15.92 18.54 2.10
CA ARG A 131 14.94 19.00 3.10
C ARG A 131 13.51 18.54 2.88
N ASP A 132 13.21 17.81 1.81
CA ASP A 132 11.89 17.22 1.64
C ASP A 132 11.62 16.19 2.76
N PHE A 133 10.36 16.07 3.15
CA PHE A 133 9.87 15.02 4.03
C PHE A 133 8.44 14.62 3.65
N PHE A 134 8.07 13.41 4.02
CA PHE A 134 6.67 13.00 4.09
C PHE A 134 6.44 12.05 5.27
N THR A 135 5.20 11.97 5.74
CA THR A 135 4.80 11.08 6.83
C THR A 135 3.74 10.10 6.37
N GLY A 136 3.67 8.95 7.04
CA GLY A 136 2.57 8.02 6.86
C GLY A 136 2.45 7.06 8.04
N ARG A 137 1.54 6.11 7.89
CA ARG A 137 1.19 5.14 8.93
C ARG A 137 0.93 3.77 8.34
N LEU A 138 1.47 2.73 8.98
CA LEU A 138 1.14 1.33 8.71
C LEU A 138 0.74 0.65 10.02
N GLY A 139 -0.53 0.23 10.14
CA GLY A 139 -1.05 -0.31 11.39
C GLY A 139 -0.93 0.68 12.55
N SER A 140 -0.05 0.41 13.51
CA SER A 140 0.29 1.27 14.65
C SER A 140 1.63 1.99 14.50
N ILE A 141 2.35 1.77 13.40
CA ILE A 141 3.65 2.39 13.14
C ILE A 141 3.42 3.72 12.44
N GLU A 142 3.73 4.82 13.13
CA GLU A 142 3.83 6.17 12.58
C GLU A 142 5.26 6.41 12.08
N TYR A 143 5.43 6.79 10.81
CA TYR A 143 6.75 6.98 10.21
C TYR A 143 6.90 8.35 9.53
N VAL A 144 8.15 8.80 9.43
CA VAL A 144 8.57 9.96 8.66
C VAL A 144 9.75 9.58 7.79
N VAL A 145 9.70 9.95 6.51
CA VAL A 145 10.81 9.88 5.58
C VAL A 145 11.32 11.29 5.35
N SER A 146 12.64 11.48 5.36
CA SER A 146 13.30 12.77 5.14
C SER A 146 14.51 12.65 4.24
N ARG A 147 14.78 13.70 3.49
CA ARG A 147 16.06 13.90 2.81
C ARG A 147 16.81 15.03 3.50
N ASP A 148 18.03 14.76 3.96
CA ASP A 148 18.83 15.77 4.64
C ASP A 148 19.39 16.82 3.66
N GLU A 149 20.18 17.76 4.17
CA GLU A 149 20.79 18.83 3.36
C GLU A 149 21.88 18.32 2.41
N LYS A 150 22.45 17.14 2.68
CA LYS A 150 23.45 16.47 1.83
C LYS A 150 22.79 15.60 0.76
N GLY A 151 21.46 15.47 0.79
CA GLY A 151 20.71 14.62 -0.12
C GLY A 151 20.56 13.18 0.35
N THR A 152 20.99 12.83 1.57
CA THR A 152 20.85 11.47 2.12
C THR A 152 19.42 11.22 2.59
N LEU A 153 18.86 10.06 2.22
CA LEU A 153 17.51 9.64 2.58
C LEU A 153 17.52 8.89 3.92
N TYR A 154 16.55 9.21 4.77
CA TYR A 154 16.34 8.60 6.08
C TYR A 154 14.86 8.28 6.30
N ALA A 155 14.60 7.28 7.14
CA ALA A 155 13.28 7.03 7.69
C ALA A 155 13.37 6.79 9.21
N PHE A 156 12.36 7.25 9.94
CA PHE A 156 12.27 7.10 11.39
C PHE A 156 10.85 6.80 11.83
N HIS A 157 10.69 6.22 13.01
CA HIS A 157 9.44 6.34 13.74
C HIS A 157 9.17 7.84 14.02
N ASN A 158 8.01 8.34 13.59
CA ASN A 158 7.60 9.74 13.72
C ASN A 158 7.11 10.06 15.14
N VAL A 159 7.91 9.71 16.14
CA VAL A 159 7.53 9.75 17.55
C VAL A 159 8.66 10.37 18.36
N CYS A 160 8.37 11.47 19.04
CA CYS A 160 9.33 12.14 19.92
C CYS A 160 9.78 11.19 21.04
N ARG A 161 11.09 11.07 21.23
CA ARG A 161 11.71 10.24 22.28
C ARG A 161 11.53 10.77 23.70
N HIS A 162 10.93 11.95 23.87
CA HIS A 162 10.63 12.53 25.18
C HIS A 162 9.31 11.98 25.74
N HIS A 163 8.17 12.39 25.16
CA HIS A 163 6.83 11.96 25.58
C HIS A 163 5.93 11.73 24.36
N ALA A 164 6.41 10.94 23.40
CA ALA A 164 5.65 10.28 22.32
C ALA A 164 4.83 11.17 21.36
N SER A 165 4.93 12.49 21.42
CA SER A 165 4.28 13.37 20.45
C SER A 165 4.78 13.09 19.03
N LEU A 166 3.87 13.12 18.05
CA LEU A 166 4.25 13.14 16.64
C LEU A 166 5.06 14.40 16.32
N LEU A 167 6.02 14.28 15.40
CA LEU A 167 6.99 15.34 15.09
C LEU A 167 6.66 16.07 13.78
N ALA A 168 6.10 15.36 12.81
CA ALA A 168 5.73 15.88 11.51
C ALA A 168 4.36 15.33 11.07
N SER A 169 3.76 15.99 10.09
CA SER A 169 2.50 15.57 9.45
C SER A 169 2.50 16.03 8.00
N GLY A 170 1.96 15.20 7.11
CA GLY A 170 1.83 15.48 5.68
C GLY A 170 3.15 15.38 4.93
N THR A 171 3.31 16.24 3.93
CA THR A 171 4.52 16.35 3.09
C THR A 171 4.97 17.82 3.02
N GLY A 172 6.26 18.06 2.80
CA GLY A 172 6.79 19.40 2.59
C GLY A 172 8.29 19.48 2.79
N LYS A 173 8.79 20.68 3.10
CA LYS A 173 10.21 20.94 3.41
C LYS A 173 10.40 21.34 4.87
N LYS A 174 11.44 20.81 5.53
CA LYS A 174 11.85 21.19 6.89
C LYS A 174 13.36 21.23 7.01
N SER A 175 13.90 22.13 7.83
CA SER A 175 15.32 22.09 8.22
C SER A 175 15.59 21.19 9.44
N CYS A 176 14.56 20.95 10.26
CA CYS A 176 14.58 20.09 11.44
C CYS A 176 13.15 19.71 11.85
N PHE A 177 13.03 18.69 12.69
CA PHE A 177 11.78 18.29 13.32
C PHE A 177 11.70 18.83 14.75
N VAL A 178 10.83 19.81 14.98
CA VAL A 178 10.59 20.38 16.31
C VAL A 178 9.35 19.75 16.91
N CYS A 179 9.51 19.04 18.03
CA CYS A 179 8.41 18.43 18.76
C CYS A 179 7.42 19.52 19.24
N PRO A 180 6.14 19.44 18.85
CA PRO A 180 5.16 20.47 19.19
C PRO A 180 4.82 20.50 20.68
N TYR A 181 5.15 19.44 21.43
CA TYR A 181 4.82 19.36 22.85
C TYR A 181 5.80 20.16 23.72
N HIS A 182 7.10 19.89 23.61
CA HIS A 182 8.11 20.48 24.49
C HIS A 182 9.28 21.14 23.76
N GLY A 183 9.27 21.21 22.42
CA GLY A 183 10.33 21.90 21.67
C GLY A 183 11.65 21.15 21.57
N TRP A 184 11.68 19.84 21.85
CA TRP A 184 12.82 19.00 21.49
C TRP A 184 12.99 19.02 19.97
N THR A 185 14.22 19.24 19.50
CA THR A 185 14.52 19.45 18.09
C THR A 185 15.42 18.33 17.58
N TYR A 186 15.00 17.68 16.51
CA TYR A 186 15.74 16.63 15.84
C TYR A 186 16.21 17.09 14.45
N GLY A 187 17.40 16.69 14.05
CA GLY A 187 17.87 16.84 12.67
C GLY A 187 17.05 15.99 11.70
N LEU A 188 17.21 16.22 10.40
CA LEU A 188 16.61 15.38 9.35
C LEU A 188 17.25 13.98 9.27
N ASP A 189 18.41 13.82 9.90
CA ASP A 189 19.11 12.55 10.14
C ASP A 189 18.67 11.88 11.46
N GLY A 190 17.64 12.41 12.12
CA GLY A 190 17.08 11.89 13.36
C GLY A 190 17.90 12.17 14.63
N SER A 191 19.05 12.84 14.52
CA SER A 191 19.86 13.19 15.69
C SER A 191 19.13 14.18 16.60
N LEU A 192 19.20 14.02 17.92
CA LEU A 192 18.66 15.02 18.86
C LEU A 192 19.61 16.23 18.91
N VAL A 193 19.19 17.34 18.31
CA VAL A 193 19.99 18.58 18.23
C VAL A 193 19.80 19.45 19.48
N LYS A 194 18.58 19.49 20.02
CA LYS A 194 18.26 20.33 21.18
C LYS A 194 17.22 19.65 22.07
N ALA A 195 17.53 19.53 23.34
CA ALA A 195 16.58 19.19 24.39
C ALA A 195 16.41 20.40 25.33
N THR A 196 15.18 20.87 25.50
CA THR A 196 14.88 22.06 26.31
C THR A 196 14.83 21.72 27.79
N ARG A 197 15.29 22.63 28.66
CA ARG A 197 15.12 22.56 30.12
C ARG A 197 15.62 21.25 30.75
N ILE A 198 16.70 20.67 30.23
CA ILE A 198 17.27 19.39 30.72
C ILE A 198 18.12 19.53 32.00
N THR A 199 18.30 20.74 32.53
CA THR A 199 19.05 20.97 33.76
C THR A 199 18.49 20.11 34.91
N GLY A 200 19.35 19.36 35.58
CA GLY A 200 18.97 18.48 36.71
C GLY A 200 18.69 17.04 36.33
N ILE A 201 18.55 16.69 35.04
CA ILE A 201 18.46 15.30 34.61
C ILE A 201 19.82 14.63 34.77
N LYS A 202 19.89 13.53 35.53
CA LYS A 202 21.11 12.73 35.71
C LYS A 202 21.24 11.69 34.60
N ASN A 203 22.48 11.38 34.20
CA ASN A 203 22.80 10.35 33.19
C ASN A 203 22.11 10.53 31.84
N PHE A 204 21.76 11.76 31.46
CA PHE A 204 21.14 12.06 30.17
C PHE A 204 22.19 12.17 29.06
N LYS A 205 22.11 11.27 28.08
CA LYS A 205 23.01 11.26 26.92
C LYS A 205 22.23 11.62 25.66
N VAL A 206 22.47 12.83 25.16
CA VAL A 206 21.77 13.38 23.97
C VAL A 206 21.89 12.45 22.76
N ASN A 207 23.06 11.84 22.55
CA ASN A 207 23.33 10.93 21.45
C ASN A 207 22.59 9.58 21.54
N GLU A 208 22.02 9.23 22.70
CA GLU A 208 21.19 8.02 22.88
C GLU A 208 19.68 8.33 22.69
N MET A 209 19.33 9.61 22.51
CA MET A 209 17.95 10.11 22.46
C MET A 209 17.51 10.58 21.07
N GLY A 210 18.25 10.19 20.01
CA GLY A 210 17.83 10.39 18.61
C GLY A 210 16.60 9.56 18.23
N LEU A 211 15.98 9.88 17.10
CA LEU A 211 14.83 9.13 16.60
C LEU A 211 15.20 7.67 16.32
N ILE A 212 14.23 6.76 16.50
CA ILE A 212 14.44 5.34 16.20
C ILE A 212 14.39 5.17 14.67
N PRO A 213 15.48 4.72 14.04
CA PRO A 213 15.56 4.62 12.58
C PRO A 213 14.76 3.42 12.06
N LEU A 214 14.28 3.58 10.83
CA LEU A 214 13.73 2.53 9.98
C LEU A 214 14.63 2.40 8.75
N LYS A 215 14.77 1.19 8.19
CA LYS A 215 15.51 1.05 6.92
C LYS A 215 14.68 1.68 5.81
N VAL A 216 15.35 2.40 4.90
CA VAL A 216 14.72 3.05 3.76
C VAL A 216 15.54 2.81 2.50
N ALA A 217 14.86 2.67 1.38
CA ALA A 217 15.45 2.50 0.07
C ALA A 217 14.60 3.12 -1.03
N ILE A 218 15.20 3.28 -2.20
CA ILE A 218 14.49 3.62 -3.44
C ILE A 218 14.65 2.43 -4.38
N TRP A 219 13.54 1.99 -4.97
CA TRP A 219 13.56 1.02 -6.05
C TRP A 219 12.56 1.44 -7.13
N GLY A 220 13.06 1.70 -8.34
CA GLY A 220 12.28 2.36 -9.39
C GLY A 220 11.73 3.71 -8.92
N PRO A 221 10.44 4.02 -9.16
CA PRO A 221 9.80 5.24 -8.68
C PRO A 221 9.34 5.16 -7.21
N PHE A 222 9.61 4.05 -6.50
CA PHE A 222 9.06 3.80 -5.16
C PHE A 222 10.05 4.10 -4.06
N VAL A 223 9.54 4.67 -2.97
CA VAL A 223 10.22 4.75 -1.68
C VAL A 223 9.75 3.58 -0.83
N LEU A 224 10.68 2.73 -0.39
CA LEU A 224 10.42 1.53 0.40
C LEU A 224 10.91 1.73 1.84
N ILE A 225 10.14 1.25 2.82
CA ILE A 225 10.56 1.10 4.21
C ILE A 225 10.55 -0.38 4.58
N ASN A 226 11.56 -0.82 5.31
CA ASN A 226 11.51 -2.10 6.02
C ASN A 226 11.22 -1.83 7.51
N PHE A 227 10.09 -2.37 7.97
CA PHE A 227 9.57 -2.17 9.33
C PHE A 227 10.10 -3.19 10.34
N GLU A 228 10.85 -4.18 9.89
CA GLU A 228 11.42 -5.19 10.77
C GLU A 228 12.55 -4.60 11.61
N GLY A 229 12.50 -4.86 12.92
CA GLY A 229 13.50 -4.38 13.87
C GLY A 229 14.90 -4.91 13.56
N GLY A 230 15.91 -4.05 13.61
CA GLY A 230 17.30 -4.43 13.39
C GLY A 230 18.26 -3.25 13.49
N VAL A 231 19.56 -3.53 13.53
CA VAL A 231 20.60 -2.49 13.46
C VAL A 231 20.53 -1.84 12.08
N VAL A 232 20.01 -0.61 12.02
CA VAL A 232 20.05 0.20 10.79
C VAL A 232 21.48 0.74 10.65
N PRO A 233 22.16 0.49 9.51
CA PRO A 233 23.46 1.10 9.24
C PRO A 233 23.38 2.62 9.40
N LYS A 234 24.43 3.23 9.97
CA LYS A 234 24.49 4.70 10.12
C LYS A 234 24.59 5.44 8.79
N GLU A 235 24.90 4.73 7.71
CA GLU A 235 25.01 5.28 6.36
C GLU A 235 23.75 4.93 5.55
N GLY A 236 23.16 5.96 4.96
CA GLY A 236 21.84 5.94 4.35
C GLY A 236 21.76 5.20 3.02
N ILE A 237 20.52 4.87 2.64
CA ILE A 237 20.09 4.14 1.44
C ILE A 237 20.72 2.76 1.30
N VAL A 238 19.89 1.72 1.39
CA VAL A 238 20.29 0.39 0.91
C VAL A 238 20.31 0.40 -0.62
N ASP A 239 21.37 -0.15 -1.22
CA ASP A 239 21.54 -0.23 -2.67
C ASP A 239 20.30 -0.80 -3.38
N ALA A 240 19.88 -0.17 -4.48
CA ALA A 240 18.63 -0.52 -5.17
C ALA A 240 18.62 -1.96 -5.71
N ASN A 241 19.76 -2.49 -6.17
CA ASN A 241 19.82 -3.88 -6.63
C ASN A 241 19.62 -4.84 -5.46
N VAL A 242 20.28 -4.57 -4.33
CA VAL A 242 20.13 -5.36 -3.10
C VAL A 242 18.67 -5.36 -2.65
N VAL A 243 18.03 -4.19 -2.65
CA VAL A 243 16.63 -4.03 -2.22
C VAL A 243 15.66 -4.73 -3.17
N GLY A 244 15.90 -4.66 -4.48
CA GLY A 244 15.08 -5.37 -5.47
C GLY A 244 15.07 -6.87 -5.22
N TYR A 245 16.25 -7.47 -5.00
CA TYR A 245 16.35 -8.90 -4.67
C TYR A 245 15.80 -9.26 -3.29
N GLU A 246 16.02 -8.43 -2.26
CA GLU A 246 15.44 -8.65 -0.92
C GLU A 246 13.91 -8.56 -0.93
N TRP A 247 13.34 -7.67 -1.75
CA TRP A 247 11.90 -7.44 -1.80
C TRP A 247 11.17 -8.43 -2.72
N LEU A 248 11.70 -8.67 -3.93
CA LEU A 248 11.03 -9.39 -5.01
C LEU A 248 11.66 -10.74 -5.35
N GLY A 249 12.77 -11.10 -4.71
CA GLY A 249 13.50 -12.32 -5.02
C GLY A 249 14.01 -12.34 -6.47
N SER A 250 13.96 -13.50 -7.11
CA SER A 250 14.39 -13.67 -8.51
C SER A 250 13.54 -12.91 -9.52
N THR A 251 12.34 -12.45 -9.12
CA THR A 251 11.43 -11.75 -10.01
C THR A 251 11.76 -10.26 -10.17
N ALA A 252 12.74 -9.74 -9.42
CA ALA A 252 13.15 -8.34 -9.48
C ALA A 252 13.47 -7.88 -10.91
N GLU A 253 14.23 -8.67 -11.67
CA GLU A 253 14.57 -8.35 -13.06
C GLU A 253 13.34 -8.37 -13.98
N ILE A 254 12.44 -9.34 -13.80
CA ILE A 254 11.23 -9.47 -14.61
C ILE A 254 10.29 -8.27 -14.38
N VAL A 255 10.07 -7.89 -13.12
CA VAL A 255 9.24 -6.74 -12.76
C VAL A 255 9.89 -5.45 -13.24
N SER A 256 11.21 -5.29 -13.07
CA SER A 256 11.94 -4.12 -13.56
C SER A 256 11.89 -3.98 -15.08
N ALA A 257 11.89 -5.08 -15.83
CA ALA A 257 11.90 -5.04 -17.29
C ALA A 257 10.50 -4.88 -17.92
N ASN A 258 9.43 -5.31 -17.24
CA ASN A 258 8.10 -5.40 -17.84
C ASN A 258 7.00 -4.63 -17.09
N GLY A 259 7.19 -4.37 -15.79
CA GLY A 259 6.20 -3.71 -14.95
C GLY A 259 6.53 -2.25 -14.68
N ILE A 260 7.81 -1.92 -14.53
CA ILE A 260 8.26 -0.57 -14.14
C ILE A 260 9.00 0.10 -15.27
N ASP A 261 8.62 1.35 -15.51
CA ASP A 261 9.33 2.23 -16.42
C ASP A 261 9.65 3.53 -15.69
N THR A 262 10.92 3.71 -15.33
CA THR A 262 11.39 4.89 -14.59
C THR A 262 11.46 6.14 -15.47
N SER A 263 11.19 6.03 -16.78
CA SER A 263 11.08 7.19 -17.66
C SER A 263 9.69 7.84 -17.63
N LEU A 264 8.69 7.18 -17.04
CA LEU A 264 7.34 7.72 -16.91
C LEU A 264 7.30 8.84 -15.87
N ASP A 265 6.57 9.90 -16.21
CA ASP A 265 6.34 11.05 -15.34
C ASP A 265 5.15 10.77 -14.41
N TYR A 266 5.30 11.12 -13.12
CA TYR A 266 4.19 11.09 -12.17
C TYR A 266 3.10 12.09 -12.56
N VAL A 267 1.86 11.62 -12.58
CA VAL A 267 0.66 12.40 -12.91
C VAL A 267 -0.04 12.85 -11.64
N CYS A 268 -0.60 11.91 -10.87
CA CYS A 268 -1.32 12.22 -9.64
C CYS A 268 -1.51 11.00 -8.75
N ARG A 269 -2.00 11.25 -7.53
CA ARG A 269 -2.39 10.25 -6.56
C ARG A 269 -3.89 10.33 -6.30
N ARG A 270 -4.56 9.18 -6.28
CA ARG A 270 -5.94 9.02 -5.80
C ARG A 270 -5.97 8.07 -4.61
N VAL A 271 -6.87 8.32 -3.66
CA VAL A 271 -6.94 7.56 -2.42
C VAL A 271 -8.38 7.19 -2.15
N TYR A 272 -8.65 5.89 -2.06
CA TYR A 272 -9.98 5.34 -1.83
C TYR A 272 -10.02 4.65 -0.47
N THR A 273 -11.12 4.81 0.27
CA THR A 273 -11.33 4.09 1.54
C THR A 273 -12.46 3.10 1.34
N LEU A 274 -12.18 1.82 1.58
CA LEU A 274 -13.12 0.73 1.35
C LEU A 274 -13.53 0.13 2.70
N GLU A 275 -14.82 -0.17 2.84
CA GLU A 275 -15.39 -0.89 3.98
C GLU A 275 -15.30 -2.41 3.75
N CYS A 276 -14.08 -2.89 3.48
CA CYS A 276 -13.73 -4.30 3.37
C CYS A 276 -12.36 -4.58 3.99
N ASN A 277 -12.10 -5.84 4.32
CA ASN A 277 -10.77 -6.31 4.68
C ASN A 277 -9.81 -6.08 3.50
N TRP A 278 -8.54 -5.80 3.79
CA TRP A 278 -7.52 -5.54 2.76
C TRP A 278 -7.38 -6.70 1.75
N LYS A 279 -7.52 -7.94 2.24
CA LYS A 279 -7.44 -9.14 1.41
C LYS A 279 -8.56 -9.21 0.37
N VAL A 280 -9.76 -8.69 0.67
CA VAL A 280 -10.88 -8.71 -0.29
C VAL A 280 -10.53 -7.94 -1.56
N PHE A 281 -9.84 -6.81 -1.44
CA PHE A 281 -9.39 -6.05 -2.61
C PHE A 281 -8.24 -6.76 -3.34
N CYS A 282 -7.34 -7.42 -2.60
CA CYS A 282 -6.31 -8.26 -3.22
C CYS A 282 -6.92 -9.44 -3.99
N ASP A 283 -7.90 -10.13 -3.41
CA ASP A 283 -8.63 -11.24 -4.05
C ASP A 283 -9.32 -10.76 -5.32
N ASN A 284 -10.00 -9.61 -5.27
CA ASN A 284 -10.61 -8.99 -6.45
C ASN A 284 -9.62 -8.76 -7.59
N TYR A 285 -8.40 -8.31 -7.28
CA TYR A 285 -7.34 -8.10 -8.28
C TYR A 285 -6.72 -9.41 -8.83
N LEU A 286 -6.76 -10.49 -8.05
CA LEU A 286 -6.01 -11.73 -8.29
C LEU A 286 -6.83 -12.85 -8.95
N ASP A 287 -8.03 -12.54 -9.41
CA ASP A 287 -8.97 -13.53 -9.95
C ASP A 287 -8.75 -13.90 -11.42
N GLY A 288 -7.67 -13.43 -12.03
CA GLY A 288 -7.35 -13.73 -13.42
C GLY A 288 -8.24 -13.01 -14.44
N GLY A 289 -8.84 -11.88 -14.06
CA GLY A 289 -9.77 -11.13 -14.91
C GLY A 289 -11.16 -11.77 -14.99
N TYR A 290 -11.49 -12.69 -14.08
CA TYR A 290 -12.72 -13.45 -14.11
C TYR A 290 -13.95 -12.56 -13.94
N HIS A 291 -13.92 -11.64 -12.96
CA HIS A 291 -14.99 -10.68 -12.73
C HIS A 291 -15.07 -9.60 -13.83
N VAL A 292 -13.96 -9.28 -14.51
CA VAL A 292 -13.85 -8.15 -15.45
C VAL A 292 -14.93 -8.21 -16.52
N SER A 293 -15.19 -9.38 -17.09
CA SER A 293 -16.22 -9.56 -18.13
C SER A 293 -17.65 -9.25 -17.66
N TYR A 294 -17.92 -9.39 -16.36
CA TYR A 294 -19.25 -9.18 -15.78
C TYR A 294 -19.40 -7.80 -15.12
N ALA A 295 -18.35 -7.36 -14.44
CA ALA A 295 -18.33 -6.15 -13.63
C ALA A 295 -17.93 -4.91 -14.42
N HIS A 296 -16.89 -5.02 -15.27
CA HIS A 296 -16.24 -3.87 -15.89
C HIS A 296 -16.45 -3.87 -17.40
N LYS A 297 -17.69 -3.65 -17.85
CA LYS A 297 -18.03 -3.66 -19.29
C LYS A 297 -17.15 -2.72 -20.12
N GLY A 298 -16.78 -1.58 -19.56
CA GLY A 298 -15.86 -0.63 -20.18
C GLY A 298 -14.46 -1.21 -20.37
N LEU A 299 -13.83 -1.69 -19.30
CA LEU A 299 -12.50 -2.29 -19.34
C LEU A 299 -12.46 -3.56 -20.21
N ALA A 300 -13.46 -4.43 -20.07
CA ALA A 300 -13.57 -5.67 -20.84
C ALA A 300 -13.57 -5.41 -22.35
N SER A 301 -14.18 -4.31 -22.81
CA SER A 301 -14.21 -3.96 -24.23
C SER A 301 -12.84 -3.62 -24.83
N GLY A 302 -11.89 -3.20 -23.98
CA GLY A 302 -10.52 -2.86 -24.39
C GLY A 302 -9.52 -4.01 -24.30
N LEU A 303 -9.90 -5.15 -23.71
CA LEU A 303 -9.01 -6.28 -23.45
C LEU A 303 -9.41 -7.52 -24.26
N GLN A 304 -8.42 -8.35 -24.57
CA GLN A 304 -8.60 -9.69 -25.12
C GLN A 304 -8.60 -10.70 -23.97
N LEU A 305 -9.72 -10.84 -23.26
CA LEU A 305 -9.79 -11.67 -22.04
C LEU A 305 -9.49 -13.15 -22.31
N ASP A 306 -9.75 -13.67 -23.50
CA ASP A 306 -9.39 -15.05 -23.87
C ASP A 306 -7.86 -15.29 -23.94
N SER A 307 -7.07 -14.22 -23.98
CA SER A 307 -5.60 -14.27 -23.95
C SER A 307 -5.01 -14.10 -22.54
N TYR A 308 -5.87 -13.98 -21.51
CA TYR A 308 -5.42 -13.75 -20.15
C TYR A 308 -4.58 -14.94 -19.65
N SER A 309 -3.45 -14.63 -19.03
CA SER A 309 -2.51 -15.63 -18.53
C SER A 309 -1.84 -15.18 -17.24
N THR A 310 -1.58 -16.14 -16.36
CA THR A 310 -0.92 -15.94 -15.08
C THR A 310 0.37 -16.72 -15.03
N LYS A 311 1.47 -16.05 -14.67
CA LYS A 311 2.79 -16.63 -14.43
C LYS A 311 3.13 -16.54 -12.96
N LEU A 312 3.44 -17.69 -12.37
CA LEU A 312 3.90 -17.83 -11.00
C LEU A 312 5.32 -18.38 -11.00
N THR A 313 6.21 -17.79 -10.21
CA THR A 313 7.54 -18.37 -9.98
C THR A 313 7.51 -19.19 -8.69
N VAL A 314 7.75 -20.49 -8.82
CA VAL A 314 7.72 -21.45 -7.69
C VAL A 314 8.96 -22.31 -7.74
N TYR A 315 9.73 -22.32 -6.65
CA TYR A 315 10.86 -23.24 -6.49
C TYR A 315 10.38 -24.52 -5.82
N THR A 316 10.64 -25.65 -6.46
CA THR A 316 10.35 -26.97 -5.90
C THR A 316 11.66 -27.61 -5.47
N PHE A 317 11.89 -27.70 -4.17
CA PHE A 317 13.09 -28.37 -3.61
C PHE A 317 12.84 -29.87 -3.38
N SER A 318 11.58 -30.25 -3.24
CA SER A 318 11.09 -31.62 -3.03
C SER A 318 9.60 -31.67 -3.39
N PRO A 319 9.00 -32.84 -3.70
CA PRO A 319 7.56 -32.96 -3.98
C PRO A 319 6.64 -32.33 -2.92
N ILE A 320 7.12 -32.20 -1.69
CA ILE A 320 6.37 -31.64 -0.54
C ILE A 320 6.85 -30.25 -0.08
N ALA A 321 7.89 -29.69 -0.71
CA ALA A 321 8.48 -28.40 -0.34
C ALA A 321 8.53 -27.47 -1.54
N LYS A 322 7.54 -26.57 -1.61
CA LYS A 322 7.45 -25.48 -2.58
C LYS A 322 7.76 -24.16 -1.86
N MET A 323 8.58 -23.33 -2.48
CA MET A 323 8.78 -21.95 -2.09
C MET A 323 8.21 -21.05 -3.17
N TYR A 324 7.26 -20.22 -2.78
CA TYR A 324 6.58 -19.29 -3.66
C TYR A 324 7.38 -17.99 -3.71
N GLU A 325 7.68 -17.51 -4.91
CA GLU A 325 8.17 -16.14 -5.05
C GLU A 325 7.07 -15.15 -4.66
N ARG A 326 7.50 -13.98 -4.20
CA ARG A 326 6.59 -12.95 -3.65
C ARG A 326 5.80 -12.21 -4.73
N VAL A 327 5.95 -12.57 -6.00
CA VAL A 327 5.31 -11.90 -7.13
C VAL A 327 4.55 -12.89 -8.01
N SER A 328 3.33 -12.50 -8.38
CA SER A 328 2.57 -13.12 -9.48
C SER A 328 2.37 -12.11 -10.59
N ILE A 329 2.54 -12.53 -11.85
CA ILE A 329 2.38 -11.66 -13.02
C ILE A 329 1.24 -12.16 -13.87
N GLN A 330 0.21 -11.35 -14.03
CA GLN A 330 -0.91 -11.60 -14.92
C GLN A 330 -0.77 -10.73 -16.17
N SER A 331 -1.24 -11.20 -17.33
CA SER A 331 -1.17 -10.42 -18.56
C SER A 331 -2.26 -10.79 -19.55
N CYS A 332 -2.71 -9.82 -20.33
CA CYS A 332 -3.66 -10.02 -21.42
C CYS A 332 -3.34 -9.08 -22.60
N GLY A 333 -3.75 -9.47 -23.80
CA GLY A 333 -3.70 -8.61 -24.97
C GLY A 333 -4.69 -7.44 -24.84
N GLY A 334 -4.36 -6.32 -25.48
CA GLY A 334 -5.26 -5.18 -25.66
C GLY A 334 -5.85 -5.15 -27.07
N ASN A 335 -6.96 -4.45 -27.25
CA ASN A 335 -7.64 -4.33 -28.55
C ASN A 335 -7.10 -3.20 -29.43
N SER A 336 -6.14 -2.40 -28.93
CA SER A 336 -5.57 -1.29 -29.69
C SER A 336 -4.89 -1.79 -30.97
N LYS A 337 -5.51 -1.46 -32.10
CA LYS A 337 -4.86 -1.42 -33.41
C LYS A 337 -4.30 -0.01 -33.53
N SER A 338 -3.00 0.13 -33.67
CA SER A 338 -2.31 1.40 -33.94
C SER A 338 -3.00 2.16 -35.10
N ARG A 339 -4.01 2.97 -34.80
CA ARG A 339 -4.57 3.97 -35.71
C ARG A 339 -4.00 5.30 -35.24
N GLU A 340 -3.31 5.97 -36.14
CA GLU A 340 -2.32 7.03 -35.90
C GLU A 340 -2.87 8.31 -35.24
N GLU A 341 -4.14 8.35 -34.81
CA GLU A 341 -4.80 9.58 -34.31
C GLU A 341 -5.49 9.44 -32.94
N GLU A 342 -5.59 8.24 -32.34
CA GLU A 342 -6.24 8.06 -31.03
C GLU A 342 -5.44 7.07 -30.16
N PHE A 343 -4.65 7.60 -29.22
CA PHE A 343 -3.90 6.77 -28.27
C PHE A 343 -4.88 6.15 -27.26
N ASP A 344 -5.01 4.83 -27.30
CA ASP A 344 -5.70 4.04 -26.27
C ASP A 344 -4.74 3.80 -25.08
N ARG A 345 -5.16 4.12 -23.86
CA ARG A 345 -4.37 3.92 -22.64
C ARG A 345 -3.95 2.47 -22.45
N LEU A 346 -4.78 1.52 -22.89
CA LEU A 346 -4.53 0.08 -22.69
C LEU A 346 -3.40 -0.46 -23.58
N GLY A 347 -3.21 0.14 -24.76
CA GLY A 347 -2.23 -0.29 -25.76
C GLY A 347 -2.47 -1.72 -26.25
N SER A 348 -1.40 -2.38 -26.71
CA SER A 348 -1.47 -3.73 -27.28
C SER A 348 -1.37 -4.86 -26.25
N LYS A 349 -0.94 -4.55 -25.02
CA LYS A 349 -0.75 -5.52 -23.93
C LYS A 349 -0.88 -4.82 -22.58
N ALA A 350 -1.59 -5.49 -21.66
CA ALA A 350 -1.62 -5.13 -20.25
C ALA A 350 -0.84 -6.17 -19.42
N SER A 351 -0.12 -5.68 -18.41
CA SER A 351 0.62 -6.49 -17.44
C SER A 351 0.26 -6.05 -16.03
N TYR A 352 -0.03 -7.01 -15.16
CA TYR A 352 -0.52 -6.82 -13.80
C TYR A 352 0.39 -7.61 -12.86
N ALA A 353 1.34 -6.94 -12.21
CA ALA A 353 2.22 -7.57 -11.24
C ALA A 353 1.67 -7.33 -9.83
N PHE A 354 1.33 -8.41 -9.13
CA PHE A 354 1.05 -8.36 -7.71
C PHE A 354 2.31 -8.69 -6.92
N VAL A 355 2.77 -7.74 -6.12
CA VAL A 355 3.86 -7.87 -5.17
C VAL A 355 3.28 -8.08 -3.77
N TYR A 356 3.51 -9.27 -3.23
CA TYR A 356 3.05 -9.65 -1.91
C TYR A 356 3.67 -8.73 -0.83
N PRO A 357 2.87 -8.26 0.15
CA PRO A 357 1.51 -8.72 0.42
C PRO A 357 0.39 -7.94 -0.25
N ASN A 358 0.62 -6.71 -0.70
CA ASN A 358 -0.48 -5.75 -0.86
C ASN A 358 -0.23 -4.65 -1.92
N PHE A 359 0.67 -4.89 -2.86
CA PHE A 359 1.06 -3.89 -3.84
C PHE A 359 0.89 -4.40 -5.27
N MET A 360 0.23 -3.61 -6.10
CA MET A 360 -0.01 -3.93 -7.51
C MET A 360 0.73 -2.93 -8.40
N ILE A 361 1.27 -3.40 -9.51
CA ILE A 361 1.85 -2.58 -10.57
C ILE A 361 1.17 -2.97 -11.89
N ASN A 362 0.48 -2.00 -12.48
CA ASN A 362 -0.29 -2.18 -13.70
C ASN A 362 0.37 -1.39 -14.83
N ARG A 363 0.77 -2.08 -15.89
CA ARG A 363 1.41 -1.47 -17.06
C ARG A 363 0.54 -1.67 -18.29
N TYR A 364 0.23 -0.55 -18.96
CA TYR A 364 -0.61 -0.47 -20.14
C TYR A 364 0.00 0.50 -21.16
N GLY A 365 0.16 0.17 -22.44
CA GLY A 365 0.56 1.16 -23.47
C GLY A 365 1.53 2.29 -23.00
N PRO A 366 1.12 3.57 -22.96
CA PRO A 366 1.89 4.69 -22.38
C PRO A 366 1.61 5.00 -20.89
N TRP A 367 0.71 4.25 -20.26
CA TRP A 367 0.19 4.46 -18.90
C TRP A 367 0.70 3.42 -17.90
N MET A 368 0.94 3.83 -16.66
CA MET A 368 1.20 2.92 -15.56
C MET A 368 0.48 3.41 -14.31
N ASP A 369 -0.09 2.50 -13.56
CA ASP A 369 -0.59 2.81 -12.22
C ASP A 369 -0.18 1.74 -11.21
N THR A 370 -0.18 2.13 -9.94
CA THR A 370 0.07 1.22 -8.83
C THR A 370 -1.06 1.27 -7.83
N ASN A 371 -1.32 0.15 -7.15
CA ASN A 371 -2.37 0.06 -6.14
C ASN A 371 -1.72 -0.43 -4.84
N LEU A 372 -1.67 0.42 -3.82
CA LEU A 372 -1.17 0.04 -2.49
C LEU A 372 -2.34 -0.10 -1.52
N VAL A 373 -2.58 -1.33 -1.04
CA VAL A 373 -3.70 -1.64 -0.15
C VAL A 373 -3.24 -1.61 1.31
N LEU A 374 -3.55 -0.54 2.04
CA LEU A 374 -3.20 -0.38 3.45
C LEU A 374 -4.36 -0.82 4.36
N PRO A 375 -4.16 -1.75 5.29
CA PRO A 375 -5.23 -2.15 6.19
C PRO A 375 -5.45 -1.10 7.29
N LEU A 376 -6.69 -0.64 7.43
CA LEU A 376 -7.12 0.33 8.45
C LEU A 376 -7.92 -0.33 9.59
N GLY A 377 -8.16 -1.64 9.49
CA GLY A 377 -8.87 -2.45 10.47
C GLY A 377 -9.29 -3.80 9.86
N PRO A 378 -10.00 -4.66 10.62
CA PRO A 378 -10.41 -5.97 10.14
C PRO A 378 -11.42 -5.90 8.97
N ARG A 379 -12.17 -4.80 8.83
CA ARG A 379 -13.19 -4.59 7.79
C ARG A 379 -13.02 -3.26 7.05
N LYS A 380 -11.80 -2.72 7.06
CA LYS A 380 -11.53 -1.42 6.44
C LYS A 380 -10.13 -1.38 5.88
N CYS A 381 -9.99 -0.92 4.66
CA CYS A 381 -8.70 -0.65 4.04
C CYS A 381 -8.72 0.67 3.29
N GLN A 382 -7.53 1.14 2.94
CA GLN A 382 -7.31 2.25 2.05
C GLN A 382 -6.53 1.75 0.85
N VAL A 383 -6.93 2.13 -0.35
CA VAL A 383 -6.21 1.82 -1.58
C VAL A 383 -5.67 3.13 -2.14
N ILE A 384 -4.35 3.20 -2.30
CA ILE A 384 -3.64 4.36 -2.85
C ILE A 384 -3.26 4.04 -4.28
N PHE A 385 -3.73 4.87 -5.21
CA PHE A 385 -3.36 4.82 -6.61
C PHE A 385 -2.36 5.92 -6.92
N ASP A 386 -1.21 5.55 -7.50
CA ASP A 386 -0.28 6.49 -8.13
C ASP A 386 -0.26 6.27 -9.64
N TYR A 387 -0.47 7.33 -10.42
CA TYR A 387 -0.54 7.29 -11.87
C TYR A 387 0.72 7.89 -12.50
N PHE A 388 1.22 7.25 -13.55
CA PHE A 388 2.41 7.65 -14.30
C PHE A 388 2.15 7.56 -15.81
N LEU A 389 2.77 8.46 -16.58
CA LEU A 389 2.52 8.62 -18.00
C LEU A 389 3.82 8.84 -18.78
N ASP A 390 3.87 8.31 -19.99
CA ASP A 390 4.92 8.60 -20.97
C ASP A 390 5.07 10.12 -21.18
N PRO A 391 6.26 10.70 -21.00
CA PRO A 391 6.47 12.15 -21.13
C PRO A 391 6.03 12.73 -22.47
N SER A 392 5.98 11.94 -23.55
CA SER A 392 5.49 12.38 -24.86
C SER A 392 4.01 12.79 -24.88
N LEU A 393 3.21 12.27 -23.94
CA LEU A 393 1.78 12.58 -23.81
C LEU A 393 1.46 13.56 -22.69
N LYS A 394 2.48 14.09 -21.99
CA LYS A 394 2.29 15.00 -20.84
C LYS A 394 1.50 16.28 -21.20
N GLY A 395 1.60 16.73 -22.45
CA GLY A 395 0.85 17.89 -22.94
C GLY A 395 -0.60 17.61 -23.32
N ASP A 396 -0.99 16.34 -23.45
CA ASP A 396 -2.33 15.94 -23.84
C ASP A 396 -3.23 15.83 -22.60
N THR A 397 -3.77 16.98 -22.18
CA THR A 397 -4.66 17.05 -21.02
C THR A 397 -5.92 16.21 -21.22
N SER A 398 -6.42 16.12 -22.46
CA SER A 398 -7.64 15.35 -22.75
C SER A 398 -7.44 13.85 -22.58
N PHE A 399 -6.30 13.31 -23.04
CA PHE A 399 -5.91 11.93 -22.81
C PHE A 399 -5.75 11.61 -21.33
N ILE A 400 -5.11 12.51 -20.57
CA ILE A 400 -4.90 12.35 -19.12
C ILE A 400 -6.24 12.32 -18.38
N GLU A 401 -7.11 13.30 -18.62
CA GLU A 401 -8.42 13.39 -17.98
C GLU A 401 -9.27 12.16 -18.29
N LYS A 402 -9.33 11.75 -19.56
CA LYS A 402 -10.08 10.56 -19.97
C LYS A 402 -9.54 9.27 -19.33
N SER A 403 -8.22 9.11 -19.27
CA SER A 403 -7.59 7.95 -18.64
C SER A 403 -7.86 7.86 -17.14
N LEU A 404 -7.91 9.02 -16.46
CA LEU A 404 -8.26 9.11 -15.04
C LEU A 404 -9.75 8.82 -14.81
N GLU A 405 -10.66 9.31 -15.66
CA GLU A 405 -12.09 9.01 -15.59
C GLU A 405 -12.40 7.52 -15.80
N ASP A 406 -11.74 6.89 -16.78
CA ASP A 406 -11.87 5.45 -17.02
C ASP A 406 -11.36 4.64 -15.81
N SER A 407 -10.28 5.11 -15.18
CA SER A 407 -9.74 4.50 -13.96
C SER A 407 -10.71 4.65 -12.79
N GLU A 408 -11.28 5.85 -12.59
CA GLU A 408 -12.26 6.15 -11.53
C GLU A 408 -13.49 5.24 -11.65
N THR A 409 -14.01 5.07 -12.88
CA THR A 409 -15.18 4.21 -13.14
C THR A 409 -14.93 2.77 -12.67
N VAL A 410 -13.78 2.20 -13.04
CA VAL A 410 -13.39 0.84 -12.60
C VAL A 410 -13.27 0.78 -11.08
N GLN A 411 -12.69 1.81 -10.44
CA GLN A 411 -12.56 1.85 -8.99
C GLN A 411 -13.92 1.91 -8.28
N GLU A 412 -14.88 2.68 -8.76
CA GLU A 412 -16.24 2.74 -8.18
C GLU A 412 -16.96 1.38 -8.26
N GLU A 413 -16.78 0.66 -9.37
CA GLU A 413 -17.28 -0.69 -9.57
C GLU A 413 -16.65 -1.68 -8.56
N ASP A 414 -15.31 -1.67 -8.44
CA ASP A 414 -14.56 -2.52 -7.50
C ASP A 414 -14.88 -2.24 -6.03
N ILE A 415 -15.01 -0.96 -5.65
CA ILE A 415 -15.38 -0.55 -4.29
C ILE A 415 -16.75 -1.14 -3.93
N SER A 416 -17.69 -1.10 -4.86
CA SER A 416 -19.04 -1.62 -4.66
C SER A 416 -19.04 -3.14 -4.49
N LEU A 417 -18.26 -3.86 -5.30
CA LEU A 417 -18.09 -5.32 -5.22
C LEU A 417 -17.42 -5.74 -3.91
N CYS A 418 -16.28 -5.15 -3.57
CA CYS A 418 -15.51 -5.49 -2.38
C CYS A 418 -16.33 -5.27 -1.09
N LYS A 419 -17.11 -4.17 -1.03
CA LYS A 419 -18.02 -3.91 0.08
C LYS A 419 -19.13 -4.96 0.18
N ALA A 420 -19.68 -5.42 -0.94
CA ALA A 420 -20.68 -6.48 -0.95
C ALA A 420 -20.08 -7.84 -0.51
N VAL A 421 -18.88 -8.17 -1.00
CA VAL A 421 -18.14 -9.38 -0.60
C VAL A 421 -17.87 -9.38 0.91
N GLN A 422 -17.42 -8.27 1.50
CA GLN A 422 -17.20 -8.18 2.95
C GLN A 422 -18.50 -8.47 3.74
N ARG A 423 -19.63 -7.90 3.30
CA ARG A 423 -20.93 -8.17 3.94
C ARG A 423 -21.34 -9.65 3.80
N GLY A 424 -21.00 -10.28 2.69
CA GLY A 424 -21.20 -11.71 2.47
C GLY A 424 -20.34 -12.56 3.40
N LEU A 425 -19.06 -12.19 3.58
CA LEU A 425 -18.12 -12.86 4.50
C LEU A 425 -18.57 -12.77 5.97
N ASP A 426 -19.28 -11.71 6.35
CA ASP A 426 -19.88 -11.56 7.69
C ASP A 426 -21.17 -12.39 7.89
N SER A 427 -21.73 -12.95 6.81
CA SER A 427 -22.96 -13.74 6.91
C SER A 427 -22.68 -15.13 7.50
N PRO A 428 -23.48 -15.61 8.46
CA PRO A 428 -23.31 -16.96 9.01
C PRO A 428 -23.57 -18.07 7.99
N ALA A 429 -24.09 -17.73 6.80
CA ALA A 429 -24.32 -18.68 5.72
C ALA A 429 -23.06 -19.00 4.90
N TYR A 430 -21.99 -18.23 5.03
CA TYR A 430 -20.76 -18.42 4.25
C TYR A 430 -19.58 -18.73 5.17
N ASN A 431 -18.67 -19.59 4.72
CA ASN A 431 -17.39 -19.80 5.38
C ASN A 431 -16.22 -19.87 4.39
N VAL A 432 -16.33 -20.70 3.35
CA VAL A 432 -15.29 -20.91 2.34
C VAL A 432 -15.91 -21.03 0.95
N GLY A 433 -15.12 -20.72 -0.07
CA GLY A 433 -15.44 -20.90 -1.49
C GLY A 433 -14.45 -21.84 -2.17
N ARG A 434 -14.69 -22.11 -3.46
CA ARG A 434 -13.79 -22.88 -4.33
C ARG A 434 -13.12 -21.95 -5.31
N TYR A 435 -11.86 -22.21 -5.61
CA TYR A 435 -11.17 -21.53 -6.70
C TYR A 435 -11.65 -22.07 -8.05
N SER A 436 -11.58 -21.21 -9.07
CA SER A 436 -11.60 -21.54 -10.48
C SER A 436 -10.15 -21.73 -10.97
N PRO A 437 -9.67 -22.99 -11.15
CA PRO A 437 -8.25 -23.28 -11.38
C PRO A 437 -7.64 -22.60 -12.60
N SER A 438 -8.44 -22.31 -13.63
CA SER A 438 -7.96 -21.72 -14.88
C SER A 438 -7.64 -20.22 -14.78
N VAL A 439 -8.18 -19.52 -13.77
CA VAL A 439 -8.08 -18.05 -13.68
C VAL A 439 -7.61 -17.56 -12.30
N GLU A 440 -8.03 -18.20 -11.21
CA GLU A 440 -7.74 -17.74 -9.83
C GLU A 440 -6.42 -18.29 -9.25
N MET A 441 -5.48 -18.68 -10.11
CA MET A 441 -4.18 -19.22 -9.67
C MET A 441 -3.37 -18.19 -8.86
N ALA A 442 -3.44 -16.91 -9.24
CA ALA A 442 -2.74 -15.85 -8.54
C ALA A 442 -3.32 -15.61 -7.14
N MET A 443 -4.65 -15.72 -6.99
CA MET A 443 -5.34 -15.65 -5.70
C MET A 443 -4.94 -16.80 -4.78
N HIS A 444 -4.96 -18.03 -5.30
CA HIS A 444 -4.50 -19.19 -4.52
C HIS A 444 -3.02 -19.05 -4.08
N HIS A 445 -2.16 -18.58 -4.99
CA HIS A 445 -0.75 -18.28 -4.69
C HIS A 445 -0.59 -17.25 -3.57
N PHE A 446 -1.37 -16.17 -3.60
CA PHE A 446 -1.43 -15.16 -2.54
C PHE A 446 -1.81 -15.78 -1.19
N HIS A 447 -2.85 -16.62 -1.16
CA HIS A 447 -3.27 -17.30 0.06
C HIS A 447 -2.21 -18.26 0.61
N CYS A 448 -1.47 -18.96 -0.26
CA CYS A 448 -0.34 -19.80 0.15
C CYS A 448 0.80 -18.99 0.78
N LEU A 449 1.18 -17.86 0.18
CA LEU A 449 2.17 -16.93 0.75
C LEU A 449 1.71 -16.37 2.10
N LEU A 450 0.43 -15.99 2.19
CA LEU A 450 -0.15 -15.48 3.42
C LEU A 450 -0.11 -16.55 4.53
N HIS A 451 -0.54 -17.78 4.24
CA HIS A 451 -0.43 -18.90 5.18
C HIS A 451 1.01 -19.12 5.65
N GLN A 452 1.99 -19.05 4.74
CA GLN A 452 3.41 -19.23 5.08
C GLN A 452 3.87 -18.20 6.11
N ASN A 453 3.50 -16.92 5.94
CA ASN A 453 3.83 -15.87 6.90
C ASN A 453 3.09 -16.02 8.24
N LEU A 454 1.84 -16.49 8.21
CA LEU A 454 1.00 -16.64 9.40
C LEU A 454 1.27 -17.91 10.20
N SER A 455 2.13 -18.80 9.71
CA SER A 455 2.50 -20.03 10.41
C SER A 455 3.54 -19.73 11.50
N PHE A 456 3.18 -19.91 12.78
CA PHE A 456 4.04 -19.65 13.95
C PHE A 456 3.89 -20.70 15.05
#